data_AF-A0A2V9JC19-F1
#
_entry.id   AF-A0A2V9JC19-F1
#
_cell.length_a   1.000
_cell.length_b   1.000
_cell.length_c   1.000
_cell.angle_alpha   90.00
_cell.angle_beta   90.00
_cell.angle_gamma   90.00
#
_symmetry.space_group_name_H-M   'P 1'
#
loop_
_entity.id
_entity.type
_entity.pdbx_description
1 polymer ?
#
loop_
_entity_poly.entity_id
_entity_poly.type
_entity_poly.pdbx_seq_one_letter_code
_entity_poly.pdbx_strand_id
1 'polypeptide(L)'
;MKKQGEEENAENIATPEADETWPSYTMVEGRMKKIYFDFYQETYKRSKIDRKTKELIAIAASLGFRCQGCLNGHIKKAMKFGATPEEISESIAIAMGVAAASVVDLTDIAAARLKIKLFE
;
A
#
# COMPACT_ATOMS: atom_id res chain seq x y z
N MET A 1 -37.80 -26.46 -28.90
CA MET A 1 -37.66 -25.16 -28.20
C MET A 1 -36.53 -25.26 -27.19
N LYS A 2 -35.43 -24.55 -27.46
CA LYS A 2 -34.31 -24.18 -26.57
C LYS A 2 -34.84 -23.11 -25.58
N LYS A 3 -34.46 -22.93 -24.31
CA LYS A 3 -33.29 -23.22 -23.45
C LYS A 3 -33.78 -23.38 -22.01
N GLN A 4 -33.21 -24.30 -21.24
CA GLN A 4 -32.99 -24.12 -19.80
C GLN A 4 -31.48 -24.09 -19.63
N GLY A 5 -30.95 -22.97 -19.15
CA GLY A 5 -29.53 -22.76 -18.99
C GLY A 5 -29.29 -21.75 -17.89
N GLU A 6 -28.56 -22.22 -16.88
CA GLU A 6 -27.56 -21.44 -16.15
C GLU A 6 -28.09 -20.42 -15.13
N GLU A 7 -28.66 -20.93 -14.05
CA GLU A 7 -28.58 -20.28 -12.73
C GLU A 7 -28.03 -21.31 -11.74
N GLU A 8 -26.74 -21.62 -11.82
CA GLU A 8 -26.03 -22.34 -10.77
C GLU A 8 -24.98 -21.43 -10.10
N ASN A 9 -25.26 -21.15 -8.83
CA ASN A 9 -24.30 -20.97 -7.73
C ASN A 9 -23.30 -19.81 -7.81
N ALA A 10 -23.76 -18.60 -7.51
CA ALA A 10 -22.90 -17.47 -7.16
C ALA A 10 -22.73 -17.24 -5.64
N GLU A 11 -23.33 -18.07 -4.78
CA GLU A 11 -23.36 -17.84 -3.33
C GLU A 11 -22.83 -19.06 -2.56
N ASN A 12 -21.52 -19.08 -2.25
CA ASN A 12 -20.94 -19.81 -1.09
C ASN A 12 -19.41 -19.61 -1.02
N ILE A 13 -18.94 -18.36 -1.06
CA ILE A 13 -17.56 -18.08 -0.64
C ILE A 13 -17.63 -17.69 0.83
N ALA A 14 -17.43 -18.66 1.72
CA ALA A 14 -17.34 -18.42 3.15
C ALA A 14 -16.23 -17.39 3.42
N THR A 15 -16.56 -16.33 4.16
CA THR A 15 -15.56 -15.37 4.64
C THR A 15 -14.70 -16.05 5.71
N PRO A 16 -13.35 -15.92 5.67
CA PRO A 16 -12.48 -16.53 6.67
C PRO A 16 -12.89 -16.07 8.08
N GLU A 17 -12.87 -16.99 9.06
CA GLU A 17 -13.14 -16.66 10.45
C GLU A 17 -12.04 -15.73 11.00
N ALA A 18 -12.40 -14.87 11.97
CA ALA A 18 -11.57 -13.75 12.43
C ALA A 18 -10.23 -14.16 13.11
N ASP A 19 -10.07 -15.44 13.46
CA ASP A 19 -8.85 -16.03 14.06
C ASP A 19 -7.92 -16.65 13.00
N GLU A 20 -8.43 -16.94 11.80
CA GLU A 20 -7.68 -17.73 10.84
C GLU A 20 -6.52 -16.92 10.23
N THR A 21 -5.29 -17.22 10.66
CA THR A 21 -4.08 -16.57 10.14
C THR A 21 -3.61 -17.28 8.87
N TRP A 22 -3.97 -16.72 7.71
CA TRP A 22 -3.52 -17.23 6.43
C TRP A 22 -2.11 -16.72 6.11
N PRO A 23 -1.14 -17.61 5.79
CA PRO A 23 0.19 -17.18 5.43
C PRO A 23 0.16 -16.34 4.14
N SER A 24 1.07 -15.37 4.02
CA SER A 24 1.19 -14.61 2.77
C SER A 24 1.59 -15.51 1.60
N TYR A 25 1.19 -15.13 0.38
CA TYR A 25 1.52 -15.81 -0.88
C TYR A 25 0.85 -17.17 -1.11
N THR A 26 -0.23 -17.53 -0.41
CA THR A 26 -0.97 -18.79 -0.63
C THR A 26 -1.53 -18.94 -2.05
N MET A 27 -1.91 -17.83 -2.68
CA MET A 27 -2.44 -17.78 -4.05
C MET A 27 -1.41 -17.30 -5.08
N VAL A 28 -0.12 -17.37 -4.76
CA VAL A 28 0.96 -16.98 -5.68
C VAL A 28 1.76 -18.21 -6.05
N GLU A 29 1.86 -18.50 -7.35
CA GLU A 29 2.63 -19.62 -7.89
C GLU A 29 4.08 -19.58 -7.36
N GLY A 30 4.65 -20.76 -7.08
CA GLY A 30 5.90 -20.89 -6.35
C GLY A 30 7.10 -20.17 -6.98
N ARG A 31 7.27 -20.26 -8.31
CA ARG A 31 8.31 -19.53 -9.04
C ARG A 31 8.08 -18.02 -8.95
N MET A 32 6.84 -17.54 -9.11
CA MET A 32 6.52 -16.11 -9.00
C MET A 32 6.76 -15.58 -7.58
N LYS A 33 6.34 -16.33 -6.56
CA LYS A 33 6.61 -16.03 -5.14
C LYS A 33 8.10 -15.88 -4.90
N LYS A 34 8.92 -16.80 -5.42
CA LYS A 34 10.38 -16.75 -5.27
C LYS A 34 10.97 -15.48 -5.90
N ILE A 35 10.61 -15.19 -7.14
CA ILE A 35 11.11 -14.00 -7.86
C ILE A 35 10.77 -12.72 -7.10
N TYR A 36 9.51 -12.56 -6.68
CA TYR A 36 9.09 -11.38 -5.94
C TYR A 36 9.79 -11.28 -4.58
N PHE A 37 9.91 -12.40 -3.86
CA PHE A 37 10.57 -12.40 -2.55
C PHE A 37 12.05 -12.04 -2.66
N ASP A 38 12.76 -12.59 -3.65
CA ASP A 38 14.18 -12.28 -3.90
C ASP A 38 14.35 -10.79 -4.22
N PHE A 39 13.52 -10.24 -5.12
CA PHE A 39 13.49 -8.81 -5.43
C PHE A 39 13.24 -7.97 -4.18
N TYR A 40 12.20 -8.31 -3.41
CA TYR A 40 11.82 -7.57 -2.21
C TYR A 40 12.97 -7.56 -1.19
N GLN A 41 13.64 -8.69 -0.93
CA GLN A 41 14.79 -8.75 -0.04
C GLN A 41 15.96 -7.88 -0.53
N GLU A 42 16.21 -7.86 -1.84
CA GLU A 42 17.28 -7.05 -2.44
C GLU A 42 17.11 -5.56 -2.12
N THR A 43 15.87 -5.05 -2.16
CA THR A 43 15.59 -3.63 -1.88
C THR A 43 16.03 -3.20 -0.47
N TYR A 44 16.19 -4.13 0.46
CA TYR A 44 16.54 -3.88 1.86
C TYR A 44 17.99 -4.23 2.24
N LYS A 45 18.81 -4.69 1.29
CA LYS A 45 20.25 -4.87 1.51
C LYS A 45 20.95 -3.53 1.76
N ARG A 46 22.16 -3.58 2.33
CA ARG A 46 22.98 -2.38 2.57
C ARG A 46 23.24 -1.67 1.24
N SER A 47 22.99 -0.36 1.20
CA SER A 47 23.13 0.46 0.00
C SER A 47 23.50 1.90 0.38
N LYS A 48 23.24 2.86 -0.50
CA LYS A 48 23.39 4.31 -0.21
C LYS A 48 22.39 4.82 0.81
N ILE A 49 21.22 4.21 0.89
CA ILE A 49 20.19 4.49 1.90
C ILE A 49 20.34 3.44 3.02
N ASP A 50 20.42 3.90 4.26
CA ASP A 50 20.49 3.02 5.43
C ASP A 50 19.13 2.35 5.71
N ARG A 51 19.15 1.38 6.63
CA ARG A 51 17.98 0.56 6.88
C ARG A 51 16.85 1.34 7.55
N LYS A 52 17.15 2.27 8.46
CA LYS A 52 16.15 3.10 9.13
C LYS A 52 15.40 3.94 8.11
N THR A 53 16.14 4.64 7.24
CA THR A 53 15.55 5.48 6.19
C THR A 53 14.72 4.68 5.19
N LYS A 54 15.15 3.47 4.81
CA LYS A 54 14.33 2.59 3.95
C LYS A 54 12.98 2.23 4.56
N GLU A 55 12.94 1.95 5.87
CA GLU A 55 11.69 1.60 6.54
C GLU A 55 10.78 2.83 6.70
N LEU A 56 11.33 4.03 6.92
CA LEU A 56 10.55 5.28 6.92
C LEU A 56 9.91 5.56 5.54
N ILE A 57 10.67 5.37 4.45
CA ILE A 57 10.13 5.43 3.07
C ILE A 57 9.01 4.40 2.89
N ALA A 58 9.21 3.17 3.37
CA ALA A 58 8.21 2.11 3.27
C ALA A 58 6.94 2.40 4.06
N ILE A 59 7.03 3.08 5.22
CA ILE A 59 5.87 3.59 5.97
C ILE A 59 5.09 4.61 5.13
N ALA A 60 5.77 5.61 4.57
CA ALA A 60 5.13 6.61 3.71
C ALA A 60 4.44 5.98 2.49
N ALA A 61 5.11 5.05 1.82
CA ALA A 61 4.53 4.30 0.71
C ALA A 61 3.32 3.45 1.14
N SER A 62 3.39 2.80 2.30
CA SER A 62 2.28 2.00 2.85
C SER A 62 1.02 2.84 3.08
N LEU A 63 1.18 4.10 3.51
CA LEU A 63 0.08 5.06 3.67
C LEU A 63 -0.52 5.45 2.31
N GLY A 64 0.34 5.81 1.35
CA GLY A 64 -0.09 6.17 -0.02
C GLY A 64 -0.86 5.06 -0.72
N PHE A 65 -0.43 3.81 -0.56
CA PHE A 65 -1.09 2.63 -1.12
C PHE A 65 -2.15 2.00 -0.20
N ARG A 66 -2.41 2.59 0.97
CA ARG A 66 -3.41 2.13 1.95
C ARG A 66 -3.21 0.66 2.39
N CYS A 67 -1.98 0.19 2.46
CA CYS A 67 -1.65 -1.18 2.86
C CYS A 67 -1.47 -1.30 4.39
N GLN A 68 -2.52 -1.70 5.11
CA GLN A 68 -2.49 -1.82 6.57
C GLN A 68 -1.45 -2.83 7.08
N GLY A 69 -1.39 -4.01 6.46
CA GLY A 69 -0.42 -5.05 6.83
C GLY A 69 1.04 -4.60 6.60
N CYS A 70 1.28 -3.87 5.51
CA CYS A 70 2.58 -3.27 5.22
C CYS A 70 2.94 -2.23 6.28
N LEU A 71 2.02 -1.31 6.59
CA LEU A 71 2.22 -0.25 7.59
C LEU A 71 2.63 -0.83 8.95
N ASN A 72 1.87 -1.80 9.45
CA ASN A 72 2.15 -2.47 10.73
C ASN A 72 3.52 -3.16 10.72
N GLY A 73 3.86 -3.85 9.62
CA GLY A 73 5.13 -4.54 9.48
C GLY A 73 6.33 -3.58 9.41
N HIS A 74 6.18 -2.47 8.69
CA HIS A 74 7.24 -1.49 8.48
C HIS A 74 7.47 -0.59 9.70
N ILE A 75 6.43 -0.26 10.48
CA ILE A 75 6.59 0.42 11.78
C ILE A 75 7.46 -0.43 12.72
N LYS A 76 7.14 -1.72 12.87
CA LYS A 76 7.93 -2.63 13.72
C LYS A 76 9.40 -2.72 13.29
N LYS A 77 9.65 -2.79 11.97
CA LYS A 77 11.02 -2.83 11.43
C LYS A 77 11.74 -1.49 11.62
N ALA A 78 11.09 -0.36 11.35
CA ALA A 78 11.67 0.97 11.54
C ALA A 78 12.17 1.15 12.98
N MET A 79 11.31 0.85 13.97
CA MET A 79 11.68 0.91 15.39
C MET A 79 12.84 -0.02 15.72
N LYS A 80 12.86 -1.26 15.17
CA LYS A 80 13.97 -2.20 15.33
C LYS A 80 15.31 -1.65 14.80
N PHE A 81 15.26 -0.82 13.75
CA PHE A 81 16.45 -0.18 13.18
C PHE A 81 16.69 1.24 13.72
N GLY A 82 16.09 1.59 14.85
CA GLY A 82 16.38 2.80 15.60
C GLY A 82 15.61 4.04 15.14
N ALA A 83 14.51 3.86 14.40
CA ALA A 83 13.58 4.97 14.18
C ALA A 83 12.90 5.38 15.48
N THR A 84 12.70 6.68 15.69
CA THR A 84 11.91 7.19 16.80
C THR A 84 10.44 7.39 16.41
N PRO A 85 9.50 7.45 17.38
CA PRO A 85 8.12 7.81 17.10
C PRO A 85 7.97 9.16 16.38
N GLU A 86 8.86 10.12 16.67
CA GLU A 86 8.90 11.43 16.03
C GLU A 86 9.27 11.31 14.55
N GLU A 87 10.30 10.54 14.19
CA GLU A 87 10.68 10.32 12.78
C GLU A 87 9.57 9.61 11.98
N ILE A 88 8.84 8.69 12.62
CA ILE A 88 7.67 8.03 12.03
C ILE A 88 6.53 9.04 11.84
N SER A 89 6.27 9.89 12.84
CA SER A 89 5.27 10.95 12.79
C SER A 89 5.56 11.95 11.66
N GLU A 90 6.80 12.39 11.51
CA GLU A 90 7.23 13.25 10.41
C GLU A 90 7.01 12.58 9.05
N SER A 91 7.34 11.29 8.93
CA SER A 91 7.11 10.52 7.70
C SER A 91 5.62 10.43 7.34
N ILE A 92 4.75 10.29 8.34
CA ILE A 92 3.28 10.31 8.17
C ILE A 92 2.83 11.69 7.66
N ALA A 93 3.29 12.78 8.28
CA ALA A 93 2.95 14.13 7.88
C ALA A 93 3.37 14.43 6.42
N ILE A 94 4.56 13.98 6.02
CA ILE A 94 5.04 14.08 4.62
C ILE A 94 4.09 13.31 3.68
N ALA A 95 3.75 12.06 4.02
CA ALA A 95 2.83 11.26 3.20
C ALA A 95 1.44 11.91 3.06
N MET A 96 0.91 12.50 4.15
CA MET A 96 -0.34 13.26 4.12
C MET A 96 -0.26 14.47 3.19
N GLY A 97 0.84 15.24 3.26
CA GLY A 97 1.06 16.40 2.39
C GLY A 97 1.10 16.00 0.91
N VAL A 98 1.82 14.94 0.56
CA VAL A 98 1.89 14.42 -0.81
C VAL A 98 0.51 13.94 -1.30
N ALA A 99 -0.25 13.25 -0.45
CA ALA A 99 -1.60 12.82 -0.78
C ALA A 99 -2.55 14.02 -1.03
N ALA A 100 -2.50 15.04 -0.17
CA ALA A 100 -3.29 16.26 -0.35
C ALA A 100 -2.91 17.02 -1.63
N ALA A 101 -1.61 17.13 -1.93
CA ALA A 101 -1.11 17.77 -3.14
C ALA A 101 -1.65 17.13 -4.42
N SER A 102 -1.85 15.80 -4.43
CA SER A 102 -2.49 15.12 -5.57
C SER A 102 -3.91 15.61 -5.84
N VAL A 103 -4.66 15.99 -4.80
CA VAL A 103 -6.00 16.56 -4.95
C VAL A 103 -5.92 18.02 -5.42
N VAL A 104 -4.96 18.78 -4.88
CA VAL A 104 -4.72 20.17 -5.31
C VAL A 104 -4.45 20.24 -6.81
N ASP A 105 -3.57 19.38 -7.34
CA ASP A 105 -3.30 19.28 -8.78
C ASP A 105 -4.58 19.02 -9.60
N LEU A 106 -5.47 18.16 -9.11
CA LEU A 106 -6.75 17.90 -9.77
C LEU A 106 -7.70 19.10 -9.75
N THR A 107 -7.55 20.05 -8.82
CA THR A 107 -8.37 21.28 -8.80
C THR A 107 -8.08 22.18 -10.00
N ASP A 108 -6.83 22.22 -10.47
CA ASP A 108 -6.46 23.00 -11.65
C ASP A 108 -7.09 22.41 -12.91
N ILE A 109 -7.17 21.08 -13.00
CA ILE A 109 -7.89 20.40 -14.09
C ILE A 109 -9.38 20.78 -14.04
N ALA A 110 -9.99 20.83 -12.86
CA ALA A 110 -11.38 21.23 -12.71
C ALA A 110 -11.61 22.70 -13.13
N ALA A 111 -10.75 23.62 -12.67
CA ALA A 111 -10.79 25.03 -13.03
C ALA A 111 -10.64 25.22 -14.56
N ALA A 112 -9.70 24.52 -15.18
CA ALA A 112 -9.48 24.54 -16.62
C ALA A 112 -10.70 24.05 -17.42
N ARG A 113 -11.36 22.97 -16.97
CA ARG A 113 -12.58 22.44 -17.60
C ARG A 113 -13.76 23.41 -17.50
N LEU A 114 -13.89 24.08 -16.36
CA LEU A 114 -14.93 25.08 -16.12
C LEU A 114 -14.59 26.44 -16.76
N LYS A 115 -13.33 26.67 -17.17
CA LYS A 115 -12.82 27.95 -17.67
C LYS A 115 -13.04 29.10 -16.68
N ILE A 116 -12.82 28.84 -15.39
CA ILE A 116 -12.97 29.82 -14.32
C ILE A 116 -11.70 29.96 -13.50
N LYS A 117 -11.52 31.12 -12.85
CA LYS A 117 -10.50 31.39 -11.83
C LYS A 117 -11.23 31.89 -10.59
N LEU A 118 -11.70 30.97 -9.76
CA LEU A 118 -12.71 31.27 -8.74
C LEU A 118 -12.17 32.11 -7.57
N PHE A 119 -10.86 32.01 -7.28
CA PHE A 119 -10.21 32.62 -6.11
C PHE A 119 -8.89 33.35 -6.46
N GLU A 120 -8.69 33.72 -7.73
CA GLU A 120 -7.61 34.65 -8.16
C GLU A 120 -8.11 36.09 -8.24
#